data_AF-A0AAU6RZV4-F1
#
_entry.id   AF-A0AAU6RZV4-F1
#
_cell.length_a   1.000
_cell.length_b   1.000
_cell.length_c   1.000
_cell.angle_alpha   90.00
_cell.angle_beta   90.00
_cell.angle_gamma   90.00
#
_symmetry.space_group_name_H-M   'P 1'
#
loop_
_entity.id
_entity.type
_entity.pdbx_description
1 polymer ?
#
loop_
_entity_poly.entity_id
_entity_poly.type
_entity_poly.pdbx_seq_one_letter_code
_entity_poly.pdbx_strand_id
1 'polypeptide(L)'
;MMNKPQRINTLTVSAISISALLMLSACSDNNTTEPPADSPAETSTAVEEAPAAAPEAPEPQTSEPAVPAEAPATTTAEPAEAVEPPTPDEPEVLAADAGAKLYESNCKVCHEAGLLDAPKYGDKAAWTPRLAKGIDTLHMHSAQGFNKMPAQATDKVSEAEVYAAVDYMVAAVS
;
A
#
# COMPACT_ATOMS: atom_id res chain seq x y z
N MET A 1 -14.43 53.77 -8.78
CA MET A 1 -13.08 53.79 -9.39
C MET A 1 -12.55 52.36 -9.39
N MET A 2 -12.77 51.66 -10.51
CA MET A 2 -12.26 50.32 -10.79
C MET A 2 -10.74 50.35 -10.92
N ASN A 3 -10.03 49.38 -10.35
CA ASN A 3 -8.71 49.00 -10.85
C ASN A 3 -8.36 47.53 -10.57
N LYS A 4 -8.76 46.68 -11.51
CA LYS A 4 -8.09 45.45 -11.97
C LYS A 4 -8.28 45.53 -13.50
N PRO A 5 -7.33 45.17 -14.38
CA PRO A 5 -6.35 44.10 -14.23
C PRO A 5 -4.96 44.41 -14.82
N GLN A 6 -3.97 43.52 -14.63
CA GLN A 6 -3.17 43.00 -15.74
C GLN A 6 -2.55 41.66 -15.32
N ARG A 7 -2.87 40.60 -16.08
CA ARG A 7 -2.13 39.34 -16.11
C ARG A 7 -1.00 39.53 -17.12
N ILE A 8 0.23 39.20 -16.75
CA ILE A 8 1.38 39.25 -17.67
C ILE A 8 1.83 37.81 -17.88
N ASN A 9 1.36 37.24 -18.99
CA ASN A 9 1.78 35.95 -19.53
C ASN A 9 2.98 36.24 -20.44
N THR A 10 4.21 36.07 -19.97
CA THR A 10 5.42 36.28 -20.79
C THR A 10 5.90 34.94 -21.33
N LEU A 11 5.30 34.51 -22.44
CA LEU A 11 5.91 33.55 -23.36
C LEU A 11 7.12 34.22 -24.02
N THR A 12 8.33 33.87 -23.61
CA THR A 12 9.54 34.13 -24.40
C THR A 12 10.04 32.81 -24.95
N VAL A 13 9.49 32.46 -26.12
CA VAL A 13 10.14 31.57 -27.08
C VAL A 13 11.40 32.29 -27.56
N SER A 14 12.58 31.79 -27.17
CA SER A 14 13.83 32.19 -27.81
C SER A 14 14.56 30.95 -28.27
N ALA A 15 14.53 30.76 -29.58
CA ALA A 15 15.29 29.79 -30.32
C ALA A 15 16.72 30.29 -30.50
N ILE A 16 17.72 29.53 -30.04
CA ILE A 16 19.11 29.58 -30.50
C ILE A 16 19.64 28.14 -30.43
N SER A 17 19.52 27.39 -31.53
CA SER A 17 20.57 27.16 -32.51
C SER A 17 21.81 26.41 -31.99
N ILE A 18 21.78 25.10 -32.25
CA ILE A 18 22.81 24.32 -32.97
C ILE A 18 24.23 24.38 -32.41
N SER A 19 24.70 23.24 -31.87
CA SER A 19 25.97 22.66 -32.29
C SER A 19 25.94 21.15 -32.09
N ALA A 20 25.93 20.46 -33.22
CA ALA A 20 26.06 19.03 -33.37
C ALA A 20 27.46 18.55 -32.93
N LEU A 21 27.51 17.37 -32.33
CA LEU A 21 28.65 16.46 -32.48
C LEU A 21 28.11 15.04 -32.62
N LEU A 22 28.15 14.57 -33.87
CA LEU A 22 28.06 13.17 -34.26
C LEU A 22 29.12 12.35 -33.51
N MET A 23 28.74 11.18 -33.00
CA MET A 23 29.52 9.95 -33.25
C MET A 23 28.56 8.78 -33.53
N LEU A 24 28.64 8.31 -34.77
CA LEU A 24 27.95 7.15 -35.33
C LEU A 24 28.89 5.95 -35.21
N SER A 25 28.46 4.85 -34.59
CA SER A 25 29.03 3.51 -34.77
C SER A 25 27.95 2.49 -34.35
N ALA A 26 27.07 2.09 -35.26
CA ALA A 26 27.21 0.98 -36.22
C ALA A 26 26.86 -0.40 -35.60
N CYS A 27 25.74 -0.97 -36.08
CA CYS A 27 25.47 -2.39 -36.42
C CYS A 27 25.68 -3.48 -35.33
N SER A 28 24.94 -4.58 -35.22
CA SER A 28 23.81 -5.20 -35.92
C SER A 28 23.42 -6.46 -35.11
N ASP A 29 22.16 -6.87 -35.25
CA ASP A 29 21.49 -8.09 -34.76
C ASP A 29 22.23 -9.44 -34.84
N ASN A 30 22.03 -10.23 -33.77
CA ASN A 30 21.55 -11.62 -33.68
C ASN A 30 22.31 -12.83 -34.33
N ASN A 31 22.73 -13.73 -33.43
CA ASN A 31 22.67 -15.22 -33.47
C ASN A 31 23.74 -16.05 -34.23
N THR A 32 24.24 -17.08 -33.52
CA THR A 32 24.66 -18.45 -33.95
C THR A 32 26.16 -18.86 -33.87
N THR A 33 26.39 -19.89 -33.02
CA THR A 33 27.35 -21.03 -33.10
C THR A 33 28.77 -20.96 -32.49
N GLU A 34 28.88 -21.55 -31.28
CA GLU A 34 29.70 -22.71 -30.81
C GLU A 34 31.23 -22.90 -31.09
N PRO A 35 31.96 -23.77 -30.32
CA PRO A 35 33.30 -23.54 -29.75
C PRO A 35 34.40 -24.43 -30.41
N PRO A 36 35.66 -24.48 -29.91
CA PRO A 36 36.01 -25.53 -28.94
C PRO A 36 37.15 -25.20 -27.93
N ALA A 37 37.14 -26.00 -26.85
CA ALA A 37 38.26 -26.62 -26.10
C ALA A 37 39.65 -25.95 -26.07
N ASP A 38 40.18 -25.70 -24.87
CA ASP A 38 41.10 -26.64 -24.20
C ASP A 38 41.37 -26.18 -22.74
N SER A 39 41.32 -27.15 -21.83
CA SER A 39 41.67 -27.09 -20.40
C SER A 39 43.00 -27.86 -20.24
N PRO A 40 43.85 -27.71 -19.20
CA PRO A 40 43.45 -28.14 -17.85
C PRO A 40 44.13 -27.49 -16.63
N ALA A 41 43.47 -27.72 -15.48
CA ALA A 41 43.96 -28.05 -14.13
C ALA A 41 45.04 -27.16 -13.46
N GLU A 42 44.87 -26.74 -12.21
CA GLU A 42 44.96 -27.56 -10.98
C GLU A 42 44.07 -26.90 -9.88
N THR A 43 43.05 -27.56 -9.31
CA THR A 43 43.06 -28.33 -8.04
C THR A 43 43.48 -27.46 -6.83
N SER A 44 42.85 -27.39 -5.65
CA SER A 44 42.04 -28.26 -4.80
C SER A 44 41.56 -27.31 -3.64
N THR A 45 40.48 -27.47 -2.85
CA THR A 45 39.89 -28.65 -2.23
C THR A 45 38.51 -28.23 -1.65
N ALA A 46 37.51 -29.08 -1.85
CA ALA A 46 36.27 -29.13 -1.08
C ALA A 46 36.38 -30.21 0.00
N VAL A 47 35.78 -29.99 1.18
CA VAL A 47 35.24 -31.00 2.11
C VAL A 47 34.13 -30.27 2.89
N GLU A 48 32.85 -30.43 2.57
CA GLU A 48 31.95 -31.55 2.89
C GLU A 48 31.69 -31.72 4.40
N GLU A 49 30.44 -31.53 4.81
CA GLU A 49 29.59 -32.58 5.39
C GLU A 49 28.53 -31.99 6.35
N ALA A 50 27.26 -32.16 5.97
CA ALA A 50 26.13 -32.19 6.88
C ALA A 50 25.97 -33.62 7.41
N PRO A 51 25.41 -33.83 8.61
CA PRO A 51 24.06 -34.37 8.57
C PRO A 51 23.11 -33.94 9.69
N ALA A 52 21.83 -33.88 9.28
CA ALA A 52 20.61 -34.34 9.93
C ALA A 52 20.46 -34.34 11.47
N ALA A 53 19.42 -33.66 11.95
CA ALA A 53 18.45 -34.24 12.88
C ALA A 53 17.10 -33.52 12.75
N ALA A 54 16.04 -34.30 12.55
CA ALA A 54 14.64 -33.90 12.55
C ALA A 54 13.98 -34.26 13.91
N PRO A 55 12.67 -34.03 14.09
CA PRO A 55 12.08 -33.16 15.10
C PRO A 55 11.70 -33.87 16.42
N GLU A 56 11.58 -33.11 17.50
CA GLU A 56 10.91 -33.58 18.71
C GLU A 56 9.80 -32.59 19.12
N ALA A 57 8.57 -33.08 19.03
CA ALA A 57 7.37 -32.45 19.54
C ALA A 57 7.09 -32.96 20.96
N PRO A 58 6.53 -32.11 21.83
CA PRO A 58 5.59 -32.63 22.82
C PRO A 58 4.21 -31.96 22.69
N GLU A 59 3.19 -32.78 22.42
CA GLU A 59 1.80 -32.52 22.83
C GLU A 59 1.62 -32.91 24.31
N PRO A 60 0.43 -32.78 24.93
CA PRO A 60 -0.33 -31.58 25.22
C PRO A 60 -0.54 -31.44 26.75
N GLN A 61 -0.82 -30.24 27.25
CA GLN A 61 -1.37 -30.09 28.61
C GLN A 61 -2.64 -29.24 28.57
N THR A 62 -3.76 -29.94 28.41
CA THR A 62 -5.08 -29.53 28.88
C THR A 62 -5.08 -29.44 30.40
N SER A 63 -5.47 -28.28 30.93
CA SER A 63 -6.06 -28.13 32.26
C SER A 63 -6.93 -26.87 32.28
N GLU A 64 -8.22 -27.10 32.15
CA GLU A 64 -9.35 -26.23 32.55
C GLU A 64 -10.06 -27.00 33.70
N PRO A 65 -10.86 -26.45 34.65
CA PRO A 65 -11.38 -25.08 34.85
C PRO A 65 -11.26 -24.52 36.29
N ALA A 66 -11.61 -23.23 36.47
CA ALA A 66 -12.72 -22.80 37.34
C ALA A 66 -12.77 -21.26 37.50
N VAL A 67 -13.86 -20.69 36.98
CA VAL A 67 -14.49 -19.43 37.44
C VAL A 67 -15.06 -19.60 38.86
N PRO A 68 -15.18 -18.51 39.66
CA PRO A 68 -16.42 -17.72 39.68
C PRO A 68 -16.13 -16.21 39.53
N ALA A 69 -16.85 -15.50 38.67
CA ALA A 69 -18.17 -14.93 38.93
C ALA A 69 -18.16 -13.86 40.04
N GLU A 70 -18.11 -12.59 39.62
CA GLU A 70 -18.95 -11.55 40.20
C GLU A 70 -19.56 -10.71 39.07
N ALA A 71 -20.88 -10.60 39.12
CA ALA A 71 -21.74 -9.71 38.35
C ALA A 71 -22.41 -8.75 39.37
N PRO A 72 -23.33 -7.86 38.96
CA PRO A 72 -23.22 -6.74 38.04
C PRO A 72 -23.63 -5.42 38.74
N ALA A 73 -23.35 -4.26 38.14
CA ALA A 73 -24.06 -3.02 38.45
C ALA A 73 -24.19 -2.19 37.16
N THR A 74 -25.26 -2.41 36.40
CA THR A 74 -26.39 -1.46 36.26
C THR A 74 -25.95 0.00 36.15
N THR A 75 -25.88 0.48 34.91
CA THR A 75 -26.18 1.88 34.63
C THR A 75 -27.40 1.94 33.73
N THR A 76 -28.30 2.79 34.17
CA THR A 76 -29.67 3.05 33.75
C THR A 76 -29.77 3.44 32.27
N ALA A 77 -30.76 2.83 31.61
CA ALA A 77 -31.31 3.25 30.34
C ALA A 77 -32.24 4.46 30.52
N GLU A 78 -32.10 5.44 29.65
CA GLU A 78 -33.07 6.51 29.39
C GLU A 78 -32.83 7.03 27.94
N PRO A 79 -33.88 7.30 27.16
CA PRO A 79 -34.70 6.34 26.42
C PRO A 79 -34.28 6.24 24.94
N ALA A 80 -34.56 5.07 24.36
CA ALA A 80 -34.45 4.82 22.93
C ALA A 80 -35.53 5.61 22.17
N GLU A 81 -35.11 6.65 21.47
CA GLU A 81 -35.78 7.06 20.24
C GLU A 81 -35.54 5.94 19.22
N ALA A 82 -36.62 5.41 18.65
CA ALA A 82 -36.59 4.27 17.75
C ALA A 82 -35.82 4.64 16.47
N VAL A 83 -34.55 4.26 16.42
CA VAL A 83 -33.77 4.24 15.18
C VAL A 83 -34.12 2.92 14.48
N GLU A 84 -34.87 3.01 13.40
CA GLU A 84 -35.07 1.89 12.47
C GLU A 84 -33.69 1.36 12.02
N PRO A 85 -33.49 0.04 11.92
CA PRO A 85 -32.23 -0.52 11.47
C PRO A 85 -31.94 -0.04 10.03
N PRO A 86 -30.70 0.38 9.71
CA PRO A 86 -30.37 0.82 8.36
C PRO A 86 -30.58 -0.33 7.38
N THR A 87 -31.33 -0.07 6.32
CA THR A 87 -31.49 -0.97 5.19
C THR A 87 -30.14 -1.12 4.47
N PRO A 88 -29.68 -2.35 4.16
CA PRO A 88 -28.35 -2.62 3.56
C PRO A 88 -28.03 -1.94 2.21
N ASP A 89 -28.98 -1.25 1.58
CA ASP A 89 -28.84 -0.68 0.23
C ASP A 89 -28.82 0.86 0.19
N GLU A 90 -28.93 1.56 1.31
CA GLU A 90 -28.83 3.03 1.35
C GLU A 90 -27.34 3.44 1.44
N PRO A 91 -26.84 4.33 0.57
CA PRO A 91 -25.44 4.75 0.60
C PRO A 91 -25.10 5.43 1.93
N GLU A 92 -24.06 4.92 2.59
CA GLU A 92 -23.51 5.52 3.80
C GLU A 92 -22.99 6.94 3.51
N VAL A 93 -23.50 7.93 4.25
CA VAL A 93 -23.05 9.31 4.14
C VAL A 93 -21.97 9.57 5.18
N LEU A 94 -20.73 9.70 4.72
CA LEU A 94 -19.58 10.00 5.56
C LEU A 94 -19.40 11.51 5.77
N ALA A 95 -18.77 11.87 6.90
CA ALA A 95 -18.26 13.22 7.09
C ALA A 95 -17.18 13.54 6.04
N ALA A 96 -17.08 14.81 5.62
CA ALA A 96 -16.13 15.23 4.58
C ALA A 96 -14.66 14.96 4.94
N ASP A 97 -14.34 14.87 6.23
CA ASP A 97 -12.99 14.61 6.74
C ASP A 97 -12.78 13.15 7.19
N ALA A 98 -13.74 12.25 6.95
CA ALA A 98 -13.67 10.85 7.38
C ALA A 98 -12.40 10.13 6.89
N GLY A 99 -12.09 10.26 5.59
CA GLY A 99 -10.90 9.66 4.99
C GLY A 99 -9.59 10.19 5.58
N ALA A 100 -9.52 11.51 5.82
CA ALA A 100 -8.35 12.12 6.45
C ALA A 100 -8.19 11.64 7.91
N LYS A 101 -9.29 11.57 8.68
CA LYS A 101 -9.26 11.07 10.06
C LYS A 101 -8.75 9.63 10.14
N LEU A 102 -9.29 8.74 9.30
CA LEU A 102 -8.88 7.34 9.30
C LEU A 102 -7.43 7.17 8.82
N TYR A 103 -6.99 7.99 7.84
CA TYR A 103 -5.58 8.03 7.48
C TYR A 103 -4.70 8.36 8.69
N GLU A 104 -5.01 9.42 9.43
CA GLU A 104 -4.22 9.84 10.59
C GLU A 104 -4.19 8.79 11.70
N SER A 105 -5.32 8.13 11.98
CA SER A 105 -5.42 7.17 13.08
C SER A 105 -4.87 5.79 12.76
N ASN A 106 -5.00 5.33 11.51
CA ASN A 106 -4.73 3.94 11.13
C ASN A 106 -3.67 3.80 10.04
N CYS A 107 -3.75 4.60 8.97
CA CYS A 107 -2.94 4.36 7.77
C CYS A 107 -1.54 5.00 7.85
N LYS A 108 -1.44 6.14 8.53
CA LYS A 108 -0.24 6.99 8.61
C LYS A 108 0.98 6.24 9.15
N VAL A 109 0.78 5.38 10.14
CA VAL A 109 1.86 4.60 10.78
C VAL A 109 2.73 3.85 9.77
N CYS A 110 2.13 3.36 8.68
CA CYS A 110 2.86 2.68 7.61
C CYS A 110 3.13 3.59 6.42
N HIS A 111 2.15 4.39 6.02
CA HIS A 111 2.21 5.12 4.76
C HIS A 111 2.89 6.49 4.84
N GLU A 112 3.19 7.03 6.01
CA GLU A 112 3.96 8.28 6.11
C GLU A 112 5.43 8.06 5.70
N ALA A 113 6.08 7.09 6.35
CA ALA A 113 7.49 6.78 6.13
C ALA A 113 7.73 5.59 5.18
N GLY A 114 6.68 4.92 4.71
CA GLY A 114 6.77 3.75 3.84
C GLY A 114 7.28 2.51 4.58
N LEU A 115 6.77 2.29 5.80
CA LEU A 115 7.13 1.12 6.61
C LEU A 115 6.70 -0.17 5.90
N LEU A 116 7.52 -1.22 6.00
CA LEU A 116 7.27 -2.51 5.32
C LEU A 116 7.05 -2.37 3.80
N ASP A 117 7.74 -1.41 3.17
CA ASP A 117 7.60 -1.08 1.75
C ASP A 117 6.21 -0.57 1.35
N ALA A 118 5.46 -0.02 2.31
CA ALA A 118 4.20 0.66 2.04
C ALA A 118 4.42 1.87 1.10
N PRO A 119 3.49 2.14 0.15
CA PRO A 119 3.57 3.32 -0.69
C PRO A 119 3.45 4.58 0.16
N LYS A 120 4.48 5.44 0.10
CA LYS A 120 4.53 6.69 0.86
C LYS A 120 3.43 7.65 0.41
N TYR A 121 2.77 8.29 1.36
CA TYR A 121 1.80 9.35 1.11
C TYR A 121 2.47 10.49 0.33
N GLY A 122 1.82 10.93 -0.76
CA GLY A 122 2.35 11.98 -1.64
C GLY A 122 3.47 11.53 -2.61
N ASP A 123 3.94 10.27 -2.56
CA ASP A 123 4.95 9.78 -3.50
C ASP A 123 4.36 9.38 -4.85
N LYS A 124 4.31 10.33 -5.79
CA LYS A 124 3.74 10.10 -7.13
C LYS A 124 4.38 8.91 -7.87
N ALA A 125 5.68 8.66 -7.68
CA ALA A 125 6.37 7.56 -8.35
C ALA A 125 5.91 6.20 -7.80
N ALA A 126 5.79 6.08 -6.48
CA ALA A 126 5.28 4.86 -5.85
C ALA A 126 3.81 4.59 -6.20
N TRP A 127 3.00 5.64 -6.34
CA TRP A 127 1.55 5.52 -6.58
C TRP A 127 1.16 5.31 -8.05
N THR A 128 1.95 5.80 -9.01
CA THR A 128 1.66 5.63 -10.46
C THR A 128 1.31 4.18 -10.86
N PRO A 129 2.14 3.15 -10.57
CA PRO A 129 1.82 1.77 -10.96
C PRO A 129 0.63 1.17 -10.19
N ARG A 130 0.25 1.76 -9.05
CA ARG A 130 -0.90 1.34 -8.23
C ARG A 130 -2.20 1.90 -8.78
N LEU A 131 -2.20 3.19 -9.13
CA LEU A 131 -3.33 3.85 -9.81
C LEU A 131 -3.64 3.20 -11.16
N ALA A 132 -2.63 2.69 -11.87
CA ALA A 132 -2.82 1.91 -13.09
C ALA A 132 -3.61 0.60 -12.89
N LYS A 133 -3.82 0.14 -11.65
CA LYS A 133 -4.69 -1.00 -11.32
C LYS A 133 -6.17 -0.62 -11.20
N GLY A 134 -6.49 0.67 -11.14
CA GLY A 134 -7.84 1.19 -10.94
C GLY A 134 -8.21 1.38 -9.47
N ILE A 135 -9.08 2.36 -9.21
CA ILE A 135 -9.43 2.77 -7.84
C ILE A 135 -10.17 1.66 -7.07
N ASP A 136 -11.08 0.93 -7.72
CA ASP A 136 -11.84 -0.16 -7.11
C ASP A 136 -10.94 -1.26 -6.56
N THR A 137 -9.82 -1.56 -7.26
CA THR A 137 -8.84 -2.53 -6.79
C THR A 137 -8.11 -2.04 -5.54
N LEU A 138 -7.81 -0.73 -5.46
CA LEU A 138 -7.17 -0.15 -4.28
C LEU A 138 -8.12 -0.12 -3.08
N HIS A 139 -9.39 0.22 -3.31
CA HIS A 139 -10.47 0.15 -2.33
C HIS A 139 -10.59 -1.26 -1.75
N MET A 140 -10.81 -2.26 -2.60
CA MET A 140 -10.97 -3.66 -2.20
C MET A 140 -9.74 -4.18 -1.42
N HIS A 141 -8.53 -4.00 -1.94
CA HIS A 141 -7.31 -4.44 -1.26
C HIS A 141 -7.08 -3.75 0.09
N SER A 142 -7.50 -2.49 0.23
CA SER A 142 -7.34 -1.76 1.48
C SER A 142 -8.37 -2.22 2.53
N ALA A 143 -9.62 -2.45 2.12
CA ALA A 143 -10.65 -2.96 3.00
C ALA A 143 -10.35 -4.39 3.46
N GLN A 144 -10.01 -5.28 2.52
CA GLN A 144 -9.86 -6.72 2.77
C GLN A 144 -8.44 -7.13 3.19
N GLY A 145 -7.47 -6.23 3.04
CA GLY A 145 -6.06 -6.50 3.25
C GLY A 145 -5.39 -7.09 2.01
N PHE A 146 -4.09 -6.80 1.86
CA PHE A 146 -3.30 -7.25 0.72
C PHE A 146 -1.80 -7.26 1.04
N ASN A 147 -1.13 -8.39 0.77
CA ASN A 147 0.28 -8.61 1.10
C ASN A 147 0.60 -8.32 2.57
N LYS A 148 1.39 -7.28 2.84
CA LYS A 148 1.81 -6.85 4.19
C LYS A 148 0.84 -5.82 4.80
N MET A 149 -0.15 -5.35 4.04
CA MET A 149 -1.17 -4.42 4.52
C MET A 149 -2.32 -5.23 5.14
N PRO A 150 -2.62 -5.06 6.43
CA PRO A 150 -3.75 -5.73 7.06
C PRO A 150 -5.07 -5.14 6.56
N ALA A 151 -6.16 -5.92 6.69
CA ALA A 151 -7.52 -5.43 6.45
C ALA A 151 -7.79 -4.19 7.30
N GLN A 152 -8.24 -3.11 6.67
CA GLN A 152 -8.59 -1.87 7.38
C GLN A 152 -10.08 -1.82 7.72
N ALA A 153 -10.92 -2.56 7.00
CA ALA A 153 -12.32 -2.71 7.36
C ALA A 153 -12.42 -3.66 8.55
N THR A 154 -13.14 -3.24 9.58
CA THR A 154 -13.34 -3.99 10.83
C THR A 154 -14.76 -3.75 11.33
N ASP A 155 -15.17 -4.40 12.42
CA ASP A 155 -16.48 -4.12 13.05
C ASP A 155 -16.67 -2.66 13.49
N LYS A 156 -15.58 -1.87 13.56
CA LYS A 156 -15.58 -0.46 13.95
C LYS A 156 -15.24 0.52 12.84
N VAL A 157 -14.85 0.03 11.67
CA VAL A 157 -14.42 0.84 10.53
C VAL A 157 -15.08 0.25 9.29
N SER A 158 -16.03 0.98 8.71
CA SER A 158 -16.78 0.52 7.53
C SER A 158 -15.88 0.47 6.29
N GLU A 159 -16.26 -0.32 5.28
CA GLU A 159 -15.57 -0.30 3.98
C GLU A 159 -15.59 1.10 3.35
N ALA A 160 -16.70 1.83 3.50
CA ALA A 160 -16.82 3.19 3.01
C ALA A 160 -15.80 4.12 3.66
N GLU A 161 -15.58 4.03 4.97
CA GLU A 161 -14.54 4.81 5.67
C GLU A 161 -13.13 4.48 5.14
N VAL A 162 -12.85 3.19 4.88
CA VAL A 162 -11.58 2.77 4.28
C VAL A 162 -11.43 3.35 2.87
N TYR A 163 -12.47 3.30 2.05
CA TYR A 163 -12.43 3.81 0.69
C TYR A 163 -12.19 5.33 0.69
N ALA A 164 -12.82 6.07 1.60
CA ALA A 164 -12.56 7.49 1.79
C ALA A 164 -11.10 7.76 2.20
N ALA A 165 -10.48 6.90 3.02
CA ALA A 165 -9.06 7.03 3.35
C ALA A 165 -8.14 6.76 2.16
N VAL A 166 -8.47 5.76 1.32
CA VAL A 166 -7.76 5.51 0.07
C VAL A 166 -7.87 6.72 -0.85
N ASP A 167 -9.06 7.30 -1.00
CA ASP A 167 -9.29 8.49 -1.83
C ASP A 167 -8.49 9.70 -1.32
N TYR A 168 -8.42 9.88 0.00
CA TYR A 168 -7.58 10.91 0.62
C TYR A 168 -6.09 10.73 0.25
N MET A 169 -5.59 9.50 0.26
CA MET A 169 -4.20 9.20 -0.11
C MET A 169 -3.95 9.38 -1.62
N VAL A 170 -4.90 8.97 -2.46
CA VAL A 170 -4.83 9.11 -3.92
C VAL A 170 -4.90 10.59 -4.33
N ALA A 171 -5.71 11.39 -3.65
CA ALA A 171 -5.80 12.82 -3.90
C ALA A 171 -4.46 13.54 -3.68
N ALA A 172 -3.59 13.03 -2.79
CA ALA A 172 -2.27 13.60 -2.55
C ALA A 172 -1.27 13.39 -3.70
N VAL A 173 -1.57 12.48 -4.62
CA VAL A 173 -0.68 12.10 -5.74
C VAL A 173 -1.27 12.36 -7.12
N SER A 174 -2.57 12.63 -7.18
CA SER A 174 -3.30 12.93 -8.42
C SER A 174 -2.96 14.32 -8.99
#